data_AF-A0A6A4I0K1-F1
#
_entry.id   AF-A0A6A4I0K1-F1
#
_cell.length_a   1.000
_cell.length_b   1.000
_cell.length_c   1.000
_cell.angle_alpha   90.00
_cell.angle_beta   90.00
_cell.angle_gamma   90.00
#
_symmetry.space_group_name_H-M   'P 1'
#
loop_
_entity.id
_entity.type
_entity.pdbx_description
1 polymer ?
#
loop_
_entity_poly.entity_id
_entity_poly.type
_entity_poly.pdbx_seq_one_letter_code
_entity_poly.pdbx_strand_id
1 'polypeptide(L)' 'MVLIPLGAVFTVAGCGSPFIPYSAGRVDATVAGPATVPEPQQPLASHTESFRLQGFNETEMITLVACVHTLGQVGQLDVL' A
#
# COMPACT_ATOMS: atom_id res chain seq x y z
N MET A 1 0.78 -6.62 15.18
CA MET A 1 0.87 -7.21 13.82
C MET A 1 2.14 -6.67 13.18
N VAL A 2 3.24 -7.41 13.34
CA VAL A 2 4.62 -6.95 13.05
C VAL A 2 5.15 -7.53 11.74
N LEU A 3 4.64 -8.69 11.32
CA LEU A 3 5.19 -9.45 10.18
C LEU A 3 4.93 -8.79 8.82
N ILE A 4 3.77 -8.15 8.64
CA ILE A 4 3.41 -7.49 7.38
C ILE A 4 4.40 -6.38 7.00
N PRO A 5 4.65 -5.36 7.84
CA PRO A 5 5.61 -4.30 7.49
C PRO A 5 7.05 -4.82 7.39
N LEU A 6 7.42 -5.82 8.19
CA LEU A 6 8.75 -6.43 8.10
C LEU A 6 8.96 -7.13 6.74
N GLY A 7 7.99 -7.93 6.30
CA GLY A 7 8.03 -8.60 5.01
C GLY A 7 8.12 -7.61 3.86
N ALA A 8 7.33 -6.53 3.89
CA ALA A 8 7.39 -5.48 2.88
C ALA A 8 8.78 -4.85 2.75
N VAL A 9 9.44 -4.52 3.88
CA VAL A 9 10.81 -3.96 3.87
C VAL A 9 11.80 -4.92 3.22
N PHE A 10 11.73 -6.22 3.54
CA PHE A 10 12.62 -7.22 2.95
C PHE A 10 12.38 -7.43 1.45
N THR A 11 11.12 -7.50 1.02
CA THR A 11 10.78 -7.66 -0.40
C THR A 11 11.28 -6.49 -1.23
N VAL A 12 11.06 -5.26 -0.75
CA VAL A 12 11.46 -4.04 -1.46
C VAL A 12 13.00 -3.95 -1.51
N ALA A 13 13.69 -4.26 -0.40
CA ALA A 13 15.16 -4.33 -0.36
C ALA A 13 15.75 -5.35 -1.34
N GLY A 14 15.07 -6.49 -1.57
CA GLY A 14 15.48 -7.51 -2.54
C GLY A 14 15.45 -7.03 -4.00
N CYS A 15 14.70 -5.96 -4.29
CA CYS A 15 14.59 -5.39 -5.64
C CYS A 15 15.56 -4.22 -5.90
N GLY A 16 16.53 -3.94 -5.00
CA GLY A 16 17.50 -2.85 -5.17
C GLY A 16 16.94 -1.46 -4.85
N SER A 17 15.91 -1.40 -4.00
CA SER A 17 15.23 -0.16 -3.60
C SER A 17 16.05 0.70 -2.63
N PRO A 18 15.65 1.97 -2.40
CA PRO A 18 16.15 2.75 -1.27
C PRO A 18 15.86 2.08 0.08
N PHE A 19 16.64 2.45 1.09
CA PHE A 19 16.47 2.00 2.47
C PHE A 19 15.15 2.53 3.06
N ILE A 20 14.32 1.63 3.60
CA ILE A 20 13.06 1.97 4.28
C ILE A 20 13.27 1.82 5.80
N PRO A 21 13.14 2.90 6.59
CA PRO A 21 13.22 2.81 8.04
C PRO A 21 12.13 1.90 8.60
N TYR A 22 12.51 1.01 9.52
CA TYR A 22 11.59 0.08 10.16
C TYR A 22 11.44 0.37 11.65
N SER A 23 10.19 0.56 12.10
CA SER A 23 9.85 0.70 13.51
C SER A 23 9.13 -0.55 14.02
N ALA A 24 9.77 -1.26 14.94
CA ALA A 24 9.21 -2.45 15.58
C ALA A 24 8.21 -2.12 16.70
N GLY A 25 7.53 -3.14 17.23
CA GLY A 25 6.69 -3.02 18.43
C GLY A 25 5.19 -2.79 18.19
N ARG A 26 4.68 -2.95 16.96
CA ARG A 26 3.24 -2.89 16.68
C ARG A 26 2.48 -3.98 17.43
N VAL A 27 1.57 -3.60 18.32
CA VAL A 27 0.63 -4.49 18.99
C VAL A 27 -0.30 -5.16 17.95
N ASP A 28 -0.76 -6.38 18.23
CA ASP A 28 -1.70 -7.09 17.38
C ASP A 28 -3.07 -6.40 17.36
N ALA A 29 -3.65 -6.32 16.15
CA ALA A 29 -5.00 -5.82 15.99
C ALA A 29 -5.98 -6.87 16.52
N THR A 30 -6.90 -6.45 17.38
CA THR A 30 -7.92 -7.33 17.97
C THR A 30 -9.25 -7.27 17.23
N VAL A 31 -9.37 -6.37 16.25
CA VAL A 31 -10.56 -6.13 15.43
C VAL A 31 -10.17 -5.86 13.99
N ALA A 32 -11.10 -6.11 13.06
CA ALA A 32 -10.93 -5.77 11.65
C ALA A 32 -10.99 -4.25 11.43
N GLY A 33 -10.25 -3.77 10.42
CA GLY A 33 -10.36 -2.39 9.94
C GLY A 33 -11.55 -2.20 8.97
N PRO A 34 -11.91 -0.95 8.66
CA PRO A 34 -12.93 -0.66 7.65
C PRO A 34 -12.46 -1.07 6.24
N ALA A 35 -13.40 -1.37 5.35
CA ALA A 35 -13.11 -1.71 3.95
C ALA A 35 -12.79 -0.45 3.12
N THR A 36 -11.56 0.03 3.22
CA THR A 36 -11.11 1.29 2.57
C THR A 36 -10.10 1.08 1.44
N VAL A 37 -9.94 -0.14 0.95
CA VAL A 37 -9.02 -0.45 -0.15
C VAL A 37 -9.60 0.10 -1.47
N PRO A 38 -8.86 0.93 -2.21
CA PRO A 38 -9.33 1.43 -3.50
C PRO A 38 -9.46 0.32 -4.55
N GLU A 39 -10.55 0.31 -5.30
CA GLU A 39 -10.80 -0.62 -6.41
C GLU A 39 -10.45 0.02 -7.77
N PRO A 40 -9.91 -0.75 -8.73
CA PRO A 40 -9.37 -0.17 -9.97
C PRO A 40 -10.42 0.47 -10.89
N GLN A 41 -11.71 0.14 -10.73
CA GLN A 41 -12.81 0.73 -11.52
C GLN A 41 -13.30 2.06 -10.96
N GLN A 42 -12.89 2.44 -9.74
CA GLN A 42 -13.33 3.67 -9.11
C GLN A 42 -12.66 4.89 -9.76
N PRO A 43 -13.31 6.07 -9.74
CA PRO A 43 -12.77 7.27 -10.36
C PRO A 43 -11.56 7.81 -9.60
N LEU A 44 -10.60 8.42 -10.33
CA LEU A 44 -9.39 9.03 -9.76
C LEU A 44 -9.68 9.98 -8.58
N ALA A 45 -10.72 10.80 -8.67
CA ALA A 45 -11.09 11.72 -7.60
C ALA A 45 -11.38 11.01 -6.27
N SER A 46 -11.98 9.81 -6.32
CA SER A 46 -12.21 9.00 -5.12
C SER A 46 -10.91 8.44 -4.53
N HIS A 47 -9.95 8.10 -5.39
CA HIS A 47 -8.63 7.63 -4.97
C HIS A 47 -7.85 8.75 -4.30
N THR A 48 -7.75 9.93 -4.95
CA THR A 48 -7.09 11.10 -4.38
C THR A 48 -7.66 11.43 -3.00
N GLU A 49 -8.98 11.41 -2.84
CA GLU A 49 -9.62 11.64 -1.54
C GLU A 49 -9.29 10.55 -0.51
N SER A 50 -9.29 9.28 -0.91
CA SER A 50 -8.94 8.16 -0.01
C SER A 50 -7.50 8.25 0.52
N PHE A 51 -6.56 8.71 -0.30
CA PHE A 51 -5.17 8.95 0.11
C PHE A 51 -5.04 10.21 0.97
N ARG A 52 -5.80 11.26 0.66
CA ARG A 52 -5.87 12.48 1.49
C ARG A 52 -6.36 12.17 2.91
N LEU A 53 -7.36 11.31 3.06
CA LEU A 53 -7.86 10.86 4.37
C LEU A 53 -6.81 10.08 5.18
N GLN A 54 -5.83 9.47 4.50
CA GLN A 54 -4.68 8.79 5.12
C GLN A 54 -3.51 9.73 5.40
N GLY A 55 -3.61 11.01 5.01
CA GLY A 55 -2.59 12.03 5.25
C GLY A 55 -1.60 12.24 4.09
N PHE A 56 -1.86 11.67 2.92
CA PHE A 56 -1.00 11.84 1.74
C PHE A 56 -1.50 12.94 0.81
N ASN A 57 -0.57 13.68 0.21
CA ASN A 57 -0.87 14.53 -0.94
C ASN A 57 -0.79 13.74 -2.26
N GLU A 58 -1.16 14.39 -3.38
CA GLU A 58 -1.18 13.74 -4.70
C GLU A 58 0.20 13.24 -5.16
N THR A 59 1.28 13.99 -4.89
CA THR A 59 2.64 13.59 -5.26
C THR A 59 3.09 12.36 -4.47
N GLU A 60 2.75 12.30 -3.19
CA GLU A 60 3.04 11.15 -2.32
C GLU A 60 2.23 9.93 -2.75
N MET A 61 0.94 10.10 -3.05
CA MET A 61 0.10 9.04 -3.61
C MET A 61 0.73 8.44 -4.88
N ILE A 62 1.11 9.29 -5.85
CA ILE A 62 1.73 8.83 -7.11
C ILE A 62 3.02 8.07 -6.81
N THR A 63 3.86 8.61 -5.92
CA THR A 63 5.14 7.97 -5.54
C THR A 63 4.91 6.58 -4.96
N LEU A 64 3.96 6.44 -4.04
CA LEU A 64 3.63 5.16 -3.42
C LEU A 64 3.12 4.14 -4.45
N VAL A 65 2.16 4.54 -5.27
CA VAL A 65 1.50 3.65 -6.24
C VAL A 65 2.47 3.22 -7.35
N ALA A 66 3.27 4.14 -7.90
CA ALA A 66 4.21 3.84 -8.97
C ALA A 66 5.28 2.82 -8.55
N CYS A 67 5.85 2.98 -7.35
CA CYS A 67 6.88 2.07 -6.85
C CYS A 67 6.32 0.64 -6.69
N VAL A 68 5.13 0.48 -6.10
CA VAL A 68 4.59 -0.84 -5.83
C VAL A 68 4.03 -1.52 -7.08
N HIS A 69 3.40 -0.77 -8.00
CA HIS A 69 2.90 -1.35 -9.26
C HIS A 69 4.03 -1.72 -10.24
N THR A 70 5.24 -1.16 -10.07
CA THR A 70 6.42 -1.63 -10.82
C THR A 70 6.81 -3.06 -10.43
N LEU A 71 6.55 -3.48 -9.19
CA LEU A 71 6.89 -4.81 -8.66
C LEU A 71 5.70 -5.78 -8.68
N GLY A 72 4.48 -5.25 -8.69
CA GLY A 72 3.24 -6.02 -8.65
C GLY A 72 2.85 -6.61 -9.99
N GLN A 73 2.14 -7.73 -9.94
CA GLN A 73 1.41 -8.31 -11.07
C GLN A 73 -0.04 -8.51 -10.67
N VAL A 74 -0.95 -8.52 -11.64
CA VAL A 74 -2.35 -8.82 -11.35
C VAL A 74 -2.64 -10.29 -11.61
N GLY A 75 -2.94 -11.02 -10.53
CA GLY A 75 -3.27 -12.45 -10.61
C GLY A 75 -4.73 -12.74 -10.90
N GLN A 76 -5.62 -11.76 -10.66
CA GLN A 76 -7.05 -11.90 -10.87
C GLN A 76 -7.61 -10.54 -11.30
N LEU A 77 -7.95 -10.41 -12.58
CA LEU A 77 -8.53 -9.20 -13.19
C LEU A 77 -10.00 -9.41 -13.59
N ASP A 78 -10.43 -10.66 -13.71
CA ASP A 78 -11.63 -11.02 -14.44
C ASP A 78 -12.61 -11.79 -13.54
N VAL A 79 -13.78 -11.18 -13.30
CA VAL A 79 -15.01 -11.92 -12.96
C VAL A 79 -15.92 -11.79 -14.19
N LEU A 80 -15.73 -12.70 -15.13
CA LEU A 80 -16.80 -13.26 -15.96
C LEU A 80 -17.07 -14.68 -15.47
#